data_AF-A0A182WFL2-F1
#
_entry.id   AF-A0A182WFL2-F1
#
_cell.length_a   1.000
_cell.length_b   1.000
_cell.length_c   1.000
_cell.angle_alpha   90.00
_cell.angle_beta   90.00
_cell.angle_gamma   90.00
#
_symmetry.space_group_name_H-M   'P 1'
#
loop_
_entity.id
_entity.type
_entity.pdbx_description
1 polymer ?
#
loop_
_entity_poly.entity_id
_entity_poly.type
_entity_poly.pdbx_seq_one_letter_code
_entity_poly.pdbx_strand_id
1 'polypeptide(L)'
;MKHFIVLALLCLGVAQLSEAARPVSTEVVQKLKELEPVYKQLQDTVINEVAGAKLTTASRTDAFYKAVIADKEASLATSVQLEDEIIYQLNGQGPSADSSCLQMIRSLVDSNMNIAGVGYSNCVNTVEAGVNEELDKVYKLLQVDESELFDISLLDVFKGENIILDPSKIINKLNDKRTEIDGISLSFVSDINAAVNAYASRLGDLQNTYKTCLLTNESILKVTFESSKSQLTQICMGTFVQ
;
A
#
# COMPACT_ATOMS: atom_id res chain seq x y z
N MET A 1 -9.13 -90.84 -35.55
CA MET A 1 -9.66 -89.46 -35.44
C MET A 1 -9.80 -89.06 -33.96
N LYS A 2 -8.70 -88.73 -33.27
CA LYS A 2 -8.75 -88.26 -31.87
C LYS A 2 -7.56 -87.39 -31.43
N HIS A 3 -6.65 -87.05 -32.34
CA HIS A 3 -5.44 -86.25 -32.01
C HIS A 3 -5.39 -84.88 -32.68
N PHE A 4 -6.40 -84.48 -33.45
CA PHE A 4 -6.42 -83.18 -34.14
C PHE A 4 -7.22 -82.08 -33.42
N ILE A 5 -7.96 -82.40 -32.35
CA ILE A 5 -8.84 -81.44 -31.66
C ILE A 5 -8.13 -80.75 -30.48
N VAL A 6 -7.01 -81.29 -29.99
CA VAL A 6 -6.31 -80.75 -28.81
C VAL A 6 -5.34 -79.61 -29.17
N LEU A 7 -4.89 -79.51 -30.44
CA LEU A 7 -3.95 -78.45 -30.84
C LEU A 7 -4.61 -77.10 -31.15
N ALA A 8 -5.91 -77.08 -31.48
CA ALA A 8 -6.63 -75.84 -31.78
C ALA A 8 -7.09 -75.08 -30.52
N LEU A 9 -7.19 -75.76 -29.37
CA LEU A 9 -7.59 -75.16 -28.09
C LEU A 9 -6.42 -74.58 -27.28
N LEU A 10 -5.17 -74.86 -27.65
CA LEU A 10 -3.97 -74.31 -27.01
C LEU A 10 -3.50 -72.99 -27.63
N CYS A 11 -3.98 -72.61 -28.82
CA CYS A 11 -3.62 -71.34 -29.47
C CYS A 11 -4.59 -70.18 -29.18
N LEU A 12 -5.74 -70.42 -28.54
CA LEU A 12 -6.73 -69.38 -28.19
C LEU A 12 -6.50 -68.75 -26.81
N GLY A 13 -5.54 -69.26 -26.02
CA GLY A 13 -5.19 -68.72 -24.70
C GLY A 13 -4.11 -67.63 -24.70
N VAL A 14 -3.53 -67.30 -25.86
CA VAL A 14 -2.44 -66.31 -25.99
C VAL A 14 -2.82 -65.22 -27.00
N ALA A 15 -4.05 -64.75 -26.92
CA ALA A 15 -4.39 -63.41 -27.38
C ALA A 15 -4.65 -62.55 -26.15
N GLN A 16 -3.70 -62.56 -25.20
CA GLN A 16 -3.53 -61.35 -24.38
C GLN A 16 -3.15 -60.27 -25.37
N LEU A 17 -4.11 -59.37 -25.62
CA LEU A 17 -3.87 -58.08 -26.23
C LEU A 17 -2.61 -57.52 -25.54
N SER A 18 -1.48 -57.59 -26.23
CA SER A 18 -0.33 -56.79 -25.86
C SER A 18 -0.74 -55.37 -26.21
N GLU A 19 -1.55 -54.74 -25.35
CA GLU A 19 -1.38 -53.31 -25.17
C GLU A 19 0.11 -53.15 -24.93
N ALA A 20 0.79 -52.45 -25.83
CA ALA A 20 2.13 -51.95 -25.58
C ALA A 20 1.97 -50.97 -24.42
N ALA A 21 1.83 -51.50 -23.20
CA ALA A 21 1.62 -50.73 -22.01
C ALA A 21 2.85 -49.83 -21.87
N ARG A 22 2.63 -48.52 -22.01
CA ARG A 22 3.66 -47.49 -21.85
C ARG A 22 3.36 -46.72 -20.57
N PRO A 23 3.49 -47.37 -19.39
CA PRO A 23 3.06 -46.80 -18.12
C PRO A 23 3.77 -45.46 -17.83
N VAL A 24 5.02 -45.31 -18.25
CA VAL A 24 5.80 -44.08 -18.04
C VAL A 24 5.31 -42.93 -18.94
N SER A 25 4.87 -43.21 -20.18
CA SER A 25 4.27 -42.19 -21.04
C SER A 25 2.91 -41.74 -20.52
N THR A 26 2.13 -42.64 -19.91
CA THR A 26 0.87 -42.28 -19.24
C THR A 26 1.10 -41.48 -17.95
N GLU A 27 2.21 -41.72 -17.26
CA GLU A 27 2.62 -40.95 -16.07
C GLU A 27 2.87 -39.47 -16.39
N VAL A 28 3.42 -39.15 -17.57
CA VAL A 28 3.57 -37.76 -18.04
C VAL A 28 2.23 -37.02 -18.03
N VAL A 29 1.17 -37.66 -18.53
CA VAL A 29 -0.18 -37.06 -18.55
C VAL A 29 -0.72 -36.90 -17.14
N GLN A 30 -0.46 -37.87 -16.25
CA GLN A 30 -0.87 -37.77 -14.85
C GLN A 30 -0.15 -36.62 -14.13
N LYS A 31 1.16 -36.45 -14.36
CA LYS A 31 1.94 -35.33 -13.83
C LYS A 31 1.48 -33.98 -14.37
N LEU A 32 1.11 -33.92 -15.65
CA LEU A 32 0.52 -32.71 -16.23
C LEU A 32 -0.83 -32.36 -15.58
N LYS A 33 -1.68 -33.36 -15.33
CA LYS A 33 -2.96 -33.18 -14.59
C LYS A 33 -2.74 -32.74 -13.14
N GLU A 34 -1.64 -33.16 -12.52
CA GLU A 34 -1.25 -32.70 -11.17
C GLU A 34 -0.71 -31.26 -11.19
N LEU A 35 -0.09 -30.83 -12.29
CA LEU A 35 0.54 -29.52 -12.42
C LEU A 35 -0.43 -28.41 -12.83
N GLU A 36 -1.40 -28.72 -13.69
CA GLU A 36 -2.44 -27.76 -14.13
C GLU A 36 -3.12 -27.02 -12.96
N PRO A 37 -3.62 -27.68 -11.89
CA PRO A 37 -4.25 -26.97 -10.79
C PRO A 37 -3.27 -26.10 -9.99
N VAL A 38 -1.99 -26.48 -9.94
CA VAL A 38 -0.94 -25.67 -9.28
C VAL A 38 -0.68 -24.39 -10.08
N TYR A 39 -0.59 -24.50 -11.40
CA TYR A 39 -0.47 -23.34 -12.29
C TYR A 39 -1.69 -22.42 -12.18
N LYS A 40 -2.91 -22.97 -12.16
CA LYS A 40 -4.13 -22.20 -11.95
C LYS A 40 -4.13 -21.49 -10.59
N GLN A 41 -3.66 -22.16 -9.54
CA GLN A 41 -3.55 -21.59 -8.20
C GLN A 41 -2.56 -20.43 -8.15
N LEU A 42 -1.44 -20.49 -8.89
CA LEU A 42 -0.54 -19.34 -9.03
C LEU A 42 -1.28 -18.13 -9.63
N GLN A 43 -2.02 -18.33 -10.72
CA GLN A 43 -2.80 -17.25 -11.34
C GLN A 43 -3.80 -16.63 -10.37
N ASP A 44 -4.55 -17.47 -9.64
CA ASP A 44 -5.51 -17.00 -8.62
C ASP A 44 -4.81 -16.25 -7.49
N THR A 45 -3.65 -16.75 -7.05
CA THR A 45 -2.87 -16.10 -5.98
C THR A 45 -2.43 -14.71 -6.44
N VAL A 46 -1.84 -14.60 -7.63
CA VAL A 46 -1.39 -13.31 -8.18
C VAL A 46 -2.54 -12.30 -8.24
N ILE A 47 -3.68 -12.69 -8.81
CA ILE A 47 -4.86 -11.83 -8.94
C ILE A 47 -5.39 -11.38 -7.56
N ASN A 48 -5.57 -12.33 -6.63
CA ASN A 48 -6.13 -12.05 -5.32
C ASN A 48 -5.20 -11.19 -4.46
N GLU A 49 -3.90 -11.44 -4.49
CA GLU A 49 -2.91 -10.67 -3.74
C GLU A 49 -2.81 -9.23 -4.28
N VAL A 50 -2.82 -9.02 -5.60
CA VAL A 50 -2.83 -7.67 -6.19
C VAL A 50 -4.12 -6.93 -5.83
N ALA A 51 -5.27 -7.60 -5.92
CA ALA A 51 -6.56 -7.00 -5.55
C ALA A 51 -6.59 -6.63 -4.05
N GLY A 52 -6.13 -7.54 -3.18
CA GLY A 52 -6.02 -7.33 -1.74
C GLY A 52 -5.05 -6.21 -1.38
N ALA A 53 -3.91 -6.12 -2.09
CA ALA A 53 -2.94 -5.06 -1.92
C ALA A 53 -3.51 -3.70 -2.32
N LYS A 54 -4.22 -3.60 -3.45
CA LYS A 54 -4.90 -2.36 -3.88
C LYS A 54 -5.94 -1.91 -2.85
N LEU A 55 -6.74 -2.84 -2.32
CA LEU A 55 -7.73 -2.55 -1.27
C LEU A 55 -7.06 -2.08 0.03
N THR A 56 -5.96 -2.73 0.41
CA THR A 56 -5.20 -2.36 1.61
C THR A 56 -4.58 -0.97 1.44
N THR A 57 -3.95 -0.69 0.30
CA THR A 57 -3.42 0.65 -0.05
C THR A 57 -4.51 1.70 0.11
N ALA A 58 -5.68 1.52 -0.51
CA ALA A 58 -6.80 2.46 -0.39
C ALA A 58 -7.24 2.66 1.07
N SER A 59 -7.30 1.59 1.86
CA SER A 59 -7.66 1.66 3.29
C SER A 59 -6.62 2.41 4.11
N ARG A 60 -5.32 2.25 3.80
CA ARG A 60 -4.22 2.99 4.45
C ARG A 60 -4.28 4.48 4.10
N THR A 61 -4.57 4.81 2.84
CA THR A 61 -4.76 6.19 2.40
C THR A 61 -5.93 6.86 3.11
N ASP A 62 -7.08 6.18 3.25
CA ASP A 62 -8.23 6.69 4.00
C ASP A 62 -7.89 6.96 5.48
N ALA A 63 -7.23 5.99 6.14
CA ALA A 63 -6.79 6.15 7.53
C ALA A 63 -5.82 7.33 7.70
N PHE A 64 -4.91 7.50 6.74
CA PHE A 64 -4.00 8.64 6.70
C PHE A 64 -4.76 9.97 6.60
N TYR A 65 -5.73 10.10 5.68
CA TYR A 65 -6.50 11.34 5.53
C TYR A 65 -7.31 11.67 6.79
N LYS A 66 -7.91 10.66 7.43
CA LYS A 66 -8.59 10.84 8.73
C LYS A 66 -7.65 11.40 9.80
N ALA A 67 -6.41 10.90 9.84
CA ALA A 67 -5.41 11.38 10.78
C ALA A 67 -4.97 12.81 10.47
N VAL A 68 -4.72 13.15 9.20
CA VAL A 68 -4.42 14.53 8.76
C VAL A 68 -5.54 15.51 9.14
N ILE A 69 -6.80 15.11 8.95
CA ILE A 69 -7.96 15.94 9.33
C ILE A 69 -7.98 16.16 10.85
N ALA A 70 -7.80 15.10 11.65
CA ALA A 70 -7.79 15.21 13.10
C ALA A 70 -6.63 16.07 13.63
N ASP A 71 -5.43 15.90 13.08
CA ASP A 71 -4.26 16.72 13.43
C ASP A 71 -4.51 18.21 13.09
N LYS A 72 -5.14 18.49 11.93
CA LYS A 72 -5.53 19.86 11.53
C LYS A 72 -6.55 20.47 12.48
N GLU A 73 -7.58 19.70 12.84
CA GLU A 73 -8.65 20.16 13.72
C GLU A 73 -8.10 20.54 15.11
N ALA A 74 -7.26 19.68 15.70
CA ALA A 74 -6.62 19.95 16.98
C ALA A 74 -5.72 21.20 16.94
N SER A 75 -4.96 21.36 15.85
CA SER A 75 -4.07 22.50 15.64
C SER A 75 -4.82 23.83 15.48
N LEU A 76 -5.91 23.81 14.70
CA LEU A 76 -6.80 24.97 14.54
C LEU A 76 -7.46 25.36 15.87
N ALA A 77 -7.97 24.39 16.63
CA ALA A 77 -8.55 24.65 17.94
C ALA A 77 -7.55 25.34 18.89
N THR A 78 -6.29 24.90 18.88
CA THR A 78 -5.22 25.53 19.65
C THR A 78 -4.96 26.97 19.22
N SER A 79 -4.96 27.24 17.91
CA SER A 79 -4.74 28.59 17.38
C SER A 79 -5.87 29.55 17.72
N VAL A 80 -7.12 29.08 17.62
CA VAL A 80 -8.31 29.86 18.01
C VAL A 80 -8.26 30.17 19.51
N GLN A 81 -7.89 29.19 20.36
CA GLN A 81 -7.73 29.45 21.78
C GLN A 81 -6.67 30.52 22.06
N LEU A 82 -5.51 30.47 21.37
CA LEU A 82 -4.47 31.49 21.49
C LEU A 82 -5.00 32.89 21.10
N GLU A 83 -5.84 32.97 20.07
CA GLU A 83 -6.49 34.22 19.64
C GLU A 83 -7.48 34.72 20.70
N ASP A 84 -8.36 33.84 21.19
CA ASP A 84 -9.34 34.17 22.23
C ASP A 84 -8.65 34.73 23.49
N GLU A 85 -7.52 34.14 23.89
CA GLU A 85 -6.73 34.60 25.02
C GLU A 85 -6.21 36.03 24.83
N ILE A 86 -5.64 36.37 23.66
CA ILE A 86 -5.16 37.75 23.42
C ILE A 86 -6.31 38.73 23.25
N ILE A 87 -7.39 38.34 22.58
CA ILE A 87 -8.58 39.18 22.41
C ILE A 87 -9.23 39.48 23.76
N TYR A 88 -9.31 38.50 24.67
CA TYR A 88 -9.75 38.70 26.05
C TYR A 88 -8.94 39.79 26.75
N GLN A 89 -7.61 39.71 26.66
CA GLN A 89 -6.72 40.72 27.22
C GLN A 89 -6.97 42.11 26.62
N LEU A 90 -7.10 42.22 25.29
CA LEU A 90 -7.31 43.50 24.62
C LEU A 90 -8.68 44.14 24.93
N ASN A 91 -9.72 43.32 25.11
CA ASN A 91 -11.07 43.81 25.38
C ASN A 91 -11.30 44.16 26.85
N GLY A 92 -10.53 43.59 27.78
CA GLY A 92 -10.60 43.92 29.20
C GLY A 92 -9.90 45.21 29.62
N GLN A 93 -9.33 45.97 28.69
CA GLN A 93 -8.55 47.17 29.03
C GLN A 93 -9.43 48.33 29.53
N GLY A 94 -8.95 49.00 30.59
CA GLY A 94 -9.59 50.19 31.14
C GLY A 94 -9.29 51.47 30.34
N PRO A 95 -9.97 52.59 30.66
CA PRO A 95 -9.83 53.85 29.91
C PRO A 95 -8.43 54.49 29.93
N SER A 96 -7.55 54.05 30.83
CA SER A 96 -6.17 54.53 30.94
C SER A 96 -5.23 53.98 29.87
N ALA A 97 -5.64 52.92 29.15
CA ALA A 97 -4.87 52.36 28.05
C ALA A 97 -5.01 53.21 26.78
N ASP A 98 -3.94 53.30 25.98
CA ASP A 98 -3.96 54.06 24.73
C ASP A 98 -4.82 53.34 23.68
N SER A 99 -6.00 53.90 23.40
CA SER A 99 -6.97 53.35 22.44
C SER A 99 -6.43 53.16 21.02
N SER A 100 -5.56 54.05 20.53
CA SER A 100 -4.99 53.95 19.18
C SER A 100 -3.95 52.82 19.13
N CYS A 101 -3.15 52.70 20.20
CA CYS A 101 -2.21 51.59 20.36
C CYS A 101 -2.93 50.24 20.47
N LEU A 102 -4.02 50.15 21.25
CA LEU A 102 -4.84 48.95 21.34
C LEU A 102 -5.44 48.54 19.99
N GLN A 103 -5.89 49.51 19.19
CA GLN A 103 -6.38 49.24 17.84
C GLN A 103 -5.29 48.68 16.93
N MET A 104 -4.05 49.18 17.06
CA MET A 104 -2.91 48.65 16.32
C MET A 104 -2.61 47.20 16.72
N ILE A 105 -2.61 46.87 18.02
CA ILE A 105 -2.41 45.47 18.45
C ILE A 105 -3.52 44.56 17.92
N ARG A 106 -4.79 44.99 17.92
CA ARG A 106 -5.88 44.21 17.29
C ARG A 106 -5.60 43.90 15.83
N SER A 107 -5.15 44.88 15.05
CA SER A 107 -4.77 44.68 13.65
C SER A 107 -3.58 43.71 13.49
N LEU A 108 -2.63 43.73 14.42
CA LEU A 108 -1.51 42.78 14.43
C LEU A 108 -1.97 41.36 14.74
N VAL A 109 -2.89 41.18 15.69
CA VAL A 109 -3.48 39.87 16.02
C VAL A 109 -4.17 39.29 14.79
N ASP A 110 -5.05 40.06 14.13
CA ASP A 110 -5.73 39.63 12.90
C ASP A 110 -4.74 39.30 11.77
N SER A 111 -3.71 40.13 11.58
CA SER A 111 -2.66 39.87 10.58
C SER A 111 -1.89 38.57 10.86
N ASN A 112 -1.57 38.31 12.13
CA ASN A 112 -0.87 37.08 12.53
C ASN A 112 -1.75 35.85 12.35
N MET A 113 -3.06 35.93 12.61
CA MET A 113 -4.00 34.85 12.32
C MET A 113 -4.09 34.56 10.82
N ASN A 114 -4.14 35.61 9.99
CA ASN A 114 -4.13 35.46 8.53
C ASN A 114 -2.84 34.76 8.05
N ILE A 115 -1.68 35.16 8.58
CA ILE A 115 -0.40 34.51 8.25
C ILE A 115 -0.39 33.04 8.70
N ALA A 116 -0.89 32.74 9.90
CA ALA A 116 -1.00 31.37 10.39
C ALA A 116 -1.94 30.53 9.49
N GLY A 117 -3.06 31.10 9.02
CA GLY A 117 -3.97 30.47 8.05
C GLY A 117 -3.29 30.08 6.73
N VAL A 118 -2.42 30.94 6.21
CA VAL A 118 -1.57 30.63 5.04
C VAL A 118 -0.60 29.49 5.38
N GLY A 119 0.03 29.52 6.55
CA GLY A 119 0.91 28.45 7.04
C GLY A 119 0.20 27.09 7.06
N TYR A 120 -1.02 27.04 7.60
CA TYR A 120 -1.84 25.82 7.61
C TYR A 120 -2.13 25.29 6.21
N SER A 121 -2.48 26.18 5.29
CA SER A 121 -2.74 25.82 3.89
C SER A 121 -1.49 25.23 3.22
N ASN A 122 -0.33 25.80 3.48
CA ASN A 122 0.95 25.31 2.95
C ASN A 122 1.33 23.93 3.53
N CYS A 123 1.10 23.69 4.82
CA CYS A 123 1.31 22.37 5.42
C CYS A 123 0.43 21.30 4.73
N VAL A 124 -0.84 21.62 4.47
CA VAL A 124 -1.78 20.70 3.80
C VAL A 124 -1.35 20.45 2.35
N ASN A 125 -1.01 21.49 1.59
CA ASN A 125 -0.59 21.33 0.20
C ASN A 125 0.69 20.49 0.08
N THR A 126 1.62 20.66 1.02
CA THR A 126 2.88 19.90 1.05
C THR A 126 2.61 18.42 1.31
N VAL A 127 1.78 18.10 2.31
CA VAL A 127 1.49 16.70 2.61
C VAL A 127 0.67 16.03 1.51
N GLU A 128 -0.28 16.74 0.89
CA GLU A 128 -1.07 16.25 -0.24
C GLU A 128 -0.19 15.94 -1.46
N ALA A 129 0.78 16.80 -1.78
CA ALA A 129 1.74 16.54 -2.84
C ALA A 129 2.55 15.26 -2.57
N GLY A 130 3.00 15.07 -1.31
CA GLY A 130 3.71 13.86 -0.90
C GLY A 130 2.87 12.59 -1.01
N VAL A 131 1.60 12.63 -0.59
CA VAL A 131 0.68 11.49 -0.72
C VAL A 131 0.48 11.09 -2.17
N ASN A 132 0.28 12.06 -3.06
CA ASN A 132 0.10 11.80 -4.49
C ASN A 132 1.34 11.14 -5.12
N GLU A 133 2.54 11.59 -4.75
CA GLU A 133 3.78 10.96 -5.18
C GLU A 133 3.89 9.51 -4.69
N GLU A 134 3.55 9.26 -3.43
CA GLU A 134 3.60 7.91 -2.85
C GLU A 134 2.53 6.96 -3.39
N LEU A 135 1.34 7.49 -3.71
CA LEU A 135 0.29 6.75 -4.40
C LEU A 135 0.72 6.32 -5.79
N ASP A 136 1.32 7.22 -6.57
CA ASP A 136 1.85 6.89 -7.90
C ASP A 136 2.91 5.78 -7.84
N LYS A 137 3.84 5.87 -6.88
CA LYS A 137 4.87 4.83 -6.64
C LYS A 137 4.26 3.47 -6.33
N VAL A 138 3.34 3.39 -5.37
CA VAL A 138 2.75 2.10 -4.98
C VAL A 138 1.85 1.54 -6.07
N TYR A 139 1.07 2.37 -6.78
CA TYR A 139 0.23 1.87 -7.87
C TYR A 139 1.05 1.37 -9.05
N LYS A 140 2.20 1.97 -9.37
CA LYS A 140 3.13 1.43 -10.37
C LYS A 140 3.65 0.05 -9.98
N LEU A 141 3.99 -0.15 -8.70
CA LEU A 141 4.42 -1.47 -8.21
C LEU A 141 3.28 -2.51 -8.24
N LEU A 142 2.05 -2.08 -8.02
CA LEU A 142 0.86 -2.94 -8.07
C LEU A 142 0.25 -3.09 -9.46
N GLN A 143 0.79 -2.41 -10.48
CA GLN A 143 0.50 -2.64 -11.90
C GLN A 143 1.33 -3.83 -12.38
N VAL A 144 1.06 -4.98 -11.78
CA VAL A 144 1.67 -6.24 -12.19
C VAL A 144 1.14 -6.59 -13.57
N ASP A 145 2.05 -6.68 -14.56
CA ASP A 145 1.71 -7.29 -15.83
C ASP A 145 1.59 -8.80 -15.62
N GLU A 146 0.35 -9.24 -15.48
CA GLU A 146 -0.03 -10.63 -15.38
C GLU A 146 0.64 -11.46 -16.49
N SER A 147 0.80 -10.91 -17.71
CA SER A 147 1.44 -11.63 -18.81
C SER A 147 2.94 -11.87 -18.62
N GLU A 148 3.64 -10.98 -17.89
CA GLU A 148 5.06 -11.18 -17.55
C GLU A 148 5.24 -12.27 -16.48
N LEU A 149 4.29 -12.38 -15.54
CA LEU A 149 4.26 -13.48 -14.56
C LEU A 149 3.77 -14.81 -15.16
N PHE A 150 2.95 -14.75 -16.22
CA PHE A 150 2.37 -15.90 -16.90
C PHE A 150 3.13 -16.34 -18.16
N ASP A 151 4.30 -15.77 -18.45
CA ASP A 151 5.19 -16.26 -19.53
C ASP A 151 5.69 -17.70 -19.28
N ILE A 152 5.42 -18.25 -18.08
CA ILE A 152 5.50 -19.68 -17.79
C ILE A 152 4.43 -20.43 -18.59
N SER A 153 4.81 -20.89 -19.77
CA SER A 153 3.97 -21.78 -20.56
C SER A 153 3.95 -23.18 -19.93
N LEU A 154 2.79 -23.63 -19.43
CA LEU A 154 2.62 -24.95 -18.84
C LEU A 154 3.05 -26.11 -19.76
N LEU A 155 2.92 -25.92 -21.08
CA LEU A 155 3.14 -26.95 -22.10
C LEU A 155 4.52 -26.88 -22.77
N ASP A 156 5.37 -25.92 -22.41
CA ASP A 156 6.71 -25.80 -22.99
C ASP A 156 7.64 -26.98 -22.68
N VAL A 157 7.34 -27.73 -21.63
CA VAL A 157 8.06 -28.95 -21.20
C VAL A 157 8.12 -30.02 -22.31
N PHE A 158 7.19 -29.97 -23.27
CA PHE A 158 7.13 -30.87 -24.42
C PHE A 158 7.98 -30.42 -25.62
N LYS A 159 8.46 -29.16 -25.65
CA LYS A 159 9.24 -28.65 -26.79
C LYS A 159 10.52 -29.48 -26.95
N GLY A 160 10.67 -30.07 -28.13
CA GLY A 160 11.85 -30.88 -28.50
C GLY A 160 11.90 -32.27 -27.84
N GLU A 161 10.89 -32.68 -27.08
CA GLU A 161 10.85 -33.98 -26.41
C GLU A 161 9.85 -34.93 -27.07
N ASN A 162 10.07 -36.24 -26.89
CA ASN A 162 9.16 -37.27 -27.37
C ASN A 162 8.53 -38.01 -26.19
N ILE A 163 7.23 -37.79 -25.95
CA ILE A 163 6.49 -38.40 -24.84
C ILE A 163 6.48 -39.94 -24.86
N ILE A 164 6.70 -40.53 -26.02
CA ILE A 164 6.74 -41.99 -26.21
C ILE A 164 8.15 -42.54 -25.97
N LEU A 165 9.18 -41.87 -26.48
CA LEU A 165 10.56 -42.38 -26.45
C LEU A 165 11.32 -41.94 -25.19
N ASP A 166 11.04 -40.75 -24.68
CA ASP A 166 11.77 -40.11 -23.57
C ASP A 166 10.84 -39.56 -22.47
N PRO A 167 9.83 -40.30 -21.97
CA PRO A 167 8.86 -39.76 -21.02
C PRO A 167 9.49 -39.26 -19.70
N SER A 168 10.57 -39.89 -19.23
CA SER A 168 11.27 -39.49 -18.00
C SER A 168 11.86 -38.08 -18.08
N LYS A 169 12.30 -37.62 -19.26
CA LYS A 169 12.80 -36.24 -19.43
C LYS A 169 11.68 -35.22 -19.21
N ILE A 170 10.50 -35.52 -19.73
CA ILE A 170 9.32 -34.65 -19.57
C ILE A 170 8.85 -34.65 -18.11
N ILE A 171 8.85 -35.80 -17.43
CA ILE A 171 8.52 -35.89 -16.00
C ILE A 171 9.46 -35.01 -15.16
N ASN A 172 10.76 -35.05 -15.42
CA ASN A 172 11.72 -34.18 -14.72
C ASN A 172 11.42 -32.70 -14.98
N LYS A 173 11.21 -32.30 -16.24
CA LYS A 173 10.81 -30.93 -16.58
C LYS A 173 9.52 -30.48 -15.88
N LEU A 174 8.53 -31.37 -15.74
CA LEU A 174 7.28 -31.09 -15.02
C LEU A 174 7.51 -30.87 -13.52
N ASN A 175 8.40 -31.65 -12.88
CA ASN A 175 8.76 -31.46 -11.47
C ASN A 175 9.55 -30.15 -11.26
N ASP A 176 10.47 -29.83 -12.15
CA ASP A 176 11.22 -28.57 -12.12
C ASP A 176 10.27 -27.38 -12.28
N LYS A 177 9.32 -27.46 -13.22
CA LYS A 177 8.28 -26.44 -13.44
C LYS A 177 7.40 -26.25 -12.20
N ARG A 178 7.05 -27.32 -11.50
CA ARG A 178 6.31 -27.22 -10.23
C ARG A 178 7.09 -26.41 -9.20
N THR A 179 8.37 -26.71 -9.03
CA THR A 179 9.25 -26.02 -8.08
C THR A 179 9.41 -24.55 -8.44
N GLU A 180 9.51 -24.24 -9.74
CA GLU A 180 9.54 -22.88 -10.28
C GLU A 180 8.24 -22.12 -9.92
N ILE A 181 7.07 -22.71 -10.20
CA ILE A 181 5.76 -22.11 -9.90
C ILE A 181 5.61 -21.83 -8.39
N ASP A 182 5.95 -22.81 -7.54
CA ASP A 182 5.87 -22.67 -6.09
C ASP A 182 6.80 -21.55 -5.58
N GLY A 183 8.01 -21.45 -6.13
CA GLY A 183 8.98 -20.40 -5.81
C GLY A 183 8.48 -18.99 -6.17
N ILE A 184 7.90 -18.84 -7.37
CA ILE A 184 7.37 -17.57 -7.86
C ILE A 184 6.19 -17.10 -7.01
N SER A 185 5.29 -18.02 -6.64
CA SER A 185 4.14 -17.70 -5.77
C SER A 185 4.62 -17.10 -4.44
N LEU A 186 5.60 -17.73 -3.80
CA LEU A 186 6.14 -17.26 -2.51
C LEU A 186 6.83 -15.90 -2.61
N SER A 187 7.69 -15.69 -3.62
CA SER A 187 8.37 -14.40 -3.79
C SER A 187 7.37 -13.29 -4.09
N PHE A 188 6.39 -13.56 -4.96
CA PHE A 188 5.37 -12.59 -5.33
C PHE A 188 4.57 -12.09 -4.14
N VAL A 189 4.05 -13.01 -3.31
CA VAL A 189 3.30 -12.67 -2.09
C VAL A 189 4.16 -11.83 -1.15
N SER A 190 5.43 -12.19 -0.98
CA SER A 190 6.37 -11.45 -0.14
C SER A 190 6.57 -10.02 -0.66
N ASP A 191 6.81 -9.86 -1.97
CA ASP A 191 7.12 -8.57 -2.59
C ASP A 191 5.93 -7.62 -2.55
N ILE A 192 4.71 -8.12 -2.84
CA ILE A 192 3.48 -7.33 -2.75
C ILE A 192 3.24 -6.86 -1.32
N ASN A 193 3.38 -7.74 -0.33
CA ASN A 193 3.23 -7.37 1.07
C ASN A 193 4.29 -6.34 1.51
N ALA A 194 5.54 -6.50 1.05
CA ALA A 194 6.61 -5.54 1.32
C ALA A 194 6.30 -4.16 0.72
N ALA A 195 5.79 -4.10 -0.52
CA ALA A 195 5.42 -2.85 -1.18
C ALA A 195 4.32 -2.09 -0.42
N VAL A 196 3.26 -2.79 0.01
CA VAL A 196 2.15 -2.20 0.78
C VAL A 196 2.62 -1.73 2.16
N ASN A 197 3.43 -2.53 2.86
CA ASN A 197 3.97 -2.15 4.17
C ASN A 197 4.90 -0.94 4.08
N ALA A 198 5.73 -0.89 3.05
CA ALA A 198 6.61 0.25 2.81
C ALA A 198 5.80 1.52 2.48
N TYR A 199 4.71 1.41 1.71
CA TYR A 199 3.78 2.52 1.48
C TYR A 199 3.16 3.02 2.80
N ALA A 200 2.67 2.12 3.66
CA ALA A 200 2.13 2.49 4.96
C ALA A 200 3.16 3.21 5.86
N SER A 201 4.43 2.77 5.84
CA SER A 201 5.51 3.45 6.56
C SER A 201 5.72 4.88 6.06
N ARG A 202 5.78 5.07 4.73
CA ARG A 202 5.98 6.39 4.12
C ARG A 202 4.81 7.34 4.37
N LEU A 203 3.57 6.82 4.43
CA LEU A 203 2.43 7.61 4.90
C LEU A 203 2.61 8.07 6.35
N GLY A 204 3.13 7.21 7.23
CA GLY A 204 3.47 7.60 8.60
C GLY A 204 4.50 8.73 8.66
N ASP A 205 5.54 8.68 7.83
CA ASP A 205 6.56 9.73 7.75
C ASP A 205 5.99 11.05 7.23
N LEU A 206 5.11 11.00 6.23
CA LEU A 206 4.38 12.17 5.72
C LEU A 206 3.48 12.78 6.80
N GLN A 207 2.78 11.95 7.58
CA GLN A 207 1.95 12.43 8.69
C GLN A 207 2.80 13.13 9.76
N ASN A 208 3.95 12.56 10.13
CA ASN A 208 4.87 13.16 11.10
C ASN A 208 5.41 14.52 10.61
N THR A 209 5.73 14.61 9.32
CA THR A 209 6.16 15.85 8.67
C THR A 209 5.04 16.90 8.72
N TYR A 210 3.82 16.51 8.40
CA TYR A 210 2.65 17.38 8.48
C TYR A 210 2.42 17.91 9.90
N LYS A 211 2.43 17.02 10.90
CA LYS A 211 2.29 17.40 12.31
C LYS A 211 3.39 18.36 12.76
N THR A 212 4.63 18.14 12.35
CA THR A 212 5.75 19.04 12.65
C THR A 212 5.54 20.42 12.03
N CYS A 213 5.01 20.48 10.80
CA CYS A 213 4.66 21.74 10.14
C CYS A 213 3.58 22.52 10.92
N LEU A 214 2.52 21.83 11.35
CA LEU A 214 1.46 22.41 12.18
C LEU A 214 2.00 22.99 13.49
N LEU A 215 2.77 22.19 14.25
CA LEU A 215 3.36 22.62 15.52
C LEU A 215 4.31 23.79 15.37
N THR A 216 5.06 23.85 14.26
CA THR A 216 5.93 25.00 13.96
C THR A 216 5.10 26.26 13.73
N ASN A 217 4.01 26.16 12.95
CA ASN A 217 3.11 27.28 12.70
C ASN A 217 2.45 27.78 14.00
N GLU A 218 1.96 26.87 14.84
CA GLU A 218 1.43 27.18 16.18
C GLU A 218 2.47 27.86 17.07
N SER A 219 3.70 27.36 17.09
CA SER A 219 4.78 27.94 17.88
C SER A 219 5.10 29.37 17.46
N ILE A 220 5.09 29.65 16.14
CA ILE A 220 5.30 31.00 15.62
C ILE A 220 4.15 31.92 16.05
N LEU A 221 2.89 31.48 15.88
CA LEU A 221 1.71 32.24 16.29
C LEU A 221 1.72 32.56 17.79
N LYS A 222 2.07 31.57 18.62
CA LYS A 222 2.21 31.78 20.07
C LYS A 222 3.23 32.86 20.38
N VAL A 223 4.40 32.83 19.75
CA VAL A 223 5.44 33.85 19.98
C VAL A 223 4.97 35.24 19.55
N THR A 224 4.24 35.37 18.45
CA THR A 224 3.72 36.68 18.00
C THR A 224 2.65 37.23 18.93
N PHE A 225 1.81 36.37 19.51
CA PHE A 225 0.83 36.79 20.52
C PHE A 225 1.47 37.14 21.85
N GLU A 226 2.50 36.41 22.30
CA GLU A 226 3.25 36.80 23.49
C GLU A 226 3.98 38.14 23.30
N SER A 227 4.47 38.42 22.08
CA SER A 227 4.99 39.75 21.74
C SER A 227 3.89 40.82 21.83
N SER A 228 2.68 40.52 21.35
CA SER A 228 1.53 41.42 21.42
C SER A 228 1.10 41.70 22.86
N LYS A 229 1.12 40.69 23.74
CA LYS A 229 0.92 40.83 25.20
C LYS A 229 1.97 41.74 25.85
N SER A 230 3.23 41.62 25.42
CA SER A 230 4.31 42.50 25.89
C SER A 230 4.08 43.95 25.46
N GLN A 231 3.73 44.17 24.19
CA GLN A 231 3.44 45.51 23.65
C GLN A 231 2.23 46.16 24.35
N LEU A 232 1.20 45.37 24.67
CA LEU A 232 0.04 45.83 25.43
C LEU A 232 0.45 46.52 26.73
N THR A 233 1.32 45.90 27.52
CA THR A 233 1.70 46.40 28.85
C THR A 233 2.81 47.45 28.80
N GLN A 234 3.79 47.29 27.91
CA GLN A 234 4.98 48.15 27.86
C GLN A 234 4.80 49.41 27.01
N ILE A 235 3.91 49.37 26.01
CA ILE A 235 3.72 50.45 25.04
C ILE A 235 2.33 51.05 25.16
N CYS A 236 1.29 50.21 25.12
CA CYS A 236 -0.10 50.70 25.12
C CYS A 236 -0.65 51.10 26.50
N MET A 237 0.20 51.07 27.54
CA MET A 237 -0.18 51.39 28.93
C MET A 237 -1.33 50.52 29.46
N GLY A 238 -1.50 49.32 28.90
CA GLY A 238 -2.48 48.34 29.34
C GLY A 238 -1.98 47.50 30.52
N THR A 239 -2.86 46.63 31.01
CA THR A 239 -2.58 45.68 32.10
C THR A 239 -3.12 44.30 31.77
N PHE A 240 -2.53 43.25 32.31
CA PHE A 240 -3.15 41.93 32.21
C PHE A 240 -4.42 41.87 33.06
N VAL A 241 -5.50 41.42 32.44
CA VAL A 241 -6.78 41.14 33.09
C VAL A 241 -6.86 39.66 33.45
N GLN A 242 -7.37 39.39 34.66
CA GLN A 242 -7.60 38.04 35.18
C GLN A 242 -8.88 37.45 34.62
#